data_AF-A0A9E4DG57-F1
#
_entry.id   AF-A0A9E4DG57-F1
#
_cell.length_a   1.000
_cell.length_b   1.000
_cell.length_c   1.000
_cell.angle_alpha   90.00
_cell.angle_beta   90.00
_cell.angle_gamma   90.00
#
_symmetry.space_group_name_H-M   'P 1'
#
loop_
_entity.id
_entity.type
_entity.pdbx_description
1 polymer ?
#
loop_
_entity_poly.entity_id
_entity_poly.type
_entity_poly.pdbx_seq_one_letter_code
_entity_poly.pdbx_strand_id
1 'polypeptide(L)' 'MSHEEAVCRRHADPEAPRPYPGWEKAAPAHMPRPKDRLTLRVDADVVEWFKRQGQGYQTRMNAALRAFMDAHGHGS' A
#
# COMPACT_ATOMS: atom_id res chain seq x y z
N MET A 1 -12.47 -20.60 3.29
CA MET A 1 -12.84 -19.73 2.17
C MET A 1 -11.65 -18.82 1.90
N SER A 2 -10.92 -19.07 0.81
CA SER A 2 -9.66 -18.39 0.48
C SER A 2 -9.93 -17.02 -0.15
N HIS A 3 -9.00 -16.08 0.02
CA HIS A 3 -9.01 -14.75 -0.60
C HIS A 3 -9.20 -14.81 -2.13
N GLU A 4 -8.77 -15.90 -2.76
CA GLU A 4 -8.92 -16.18 -4.19
C GLU A 4 -10.38 -16.45 -4.60
N GLU A 5 -11.17 -17.09 -3.74
CA GLU A 5 -12.58 -17.40 -4.03
C GLU A 5 -13.46 -16.14 -4.03
N ALA A 6 -13.05 -15.10 -3.30
CA ALA A 6 -13.76 -13.82 -3.24
C ALA A 6 -13.60 -13.00 -4.53
N VAL A 7 -12.48 -13.18 -5.25
CA VAL A 7 -12.17 -12.42 -6.48
C VAL A 7 -12.86 -13.02 -7.70
N CYS A 8 -12.90 -14.36 -7.82
CA CYS A 8 -13.59 -15.03 -8.93
C CYS A 8 -15.10 -14.76 -8.95
N ARG A 9 -15.76 -14.62 -7.79
CA ARG A 9 -17.21 -14.34 -7.75
C ARG A 9 -17.57 -12.98 -8.34
N ARG A 10 -16.69 -11.97 -8.23
CA ARG A 10 -16.93 -10.63 -8.77
C ARG A 10 -16.89 -10.59 -10.31
N HIS A 11 -16.24 -11.57 -10.94
CA HIS A 11 -16.11 -11.66 -12.39
C HIS A 11 -17.20 -12.50 -13.08
N ALA A 12 -18.15 -13.07 -12.33
CA ALA A 12 -19.18 -13.98 -12.86
C ALA A 12 -20.61 -13.41 -12.79
N ASP A 13 -20.77 -12.10 -12.58
CA ASP A 13 -22.09 -11.44 -12.60
C ASP A 13 -22.36 -10.81 -13.99
N PRO A 14 -23.22 -11.42 -14.82
CA PRO A 14 -23.59 -10.87 -16.12
C PRO A 14 -24.46 -9.59 -16.02
N GLU A 15 -24.95 -9.25 -14.83
CA GLU A 15 -25.71 -8.03 -14.54
C GLU A 15 -24.82 -6.87 -14.07
N ALA A 16 -23.49 -7.08 -13.96
CA ALA A 16 -22.56 -6.02 -13.64
C ALA A 16 -22.74 -4.85 -14.63
N PRO A 17 -23.02 -3.62 -14.14
CA PRO A 17 -23.28 -2.49 -15.02
C PRO A 17 -22.10 -2.30 -15.95
N ARG A 18 -22.36 -2.33 -17.26
CA ARG A 18 -21.33 -2.13 -18.28
C ARG A 18 -20.66 -0.80 -17.98
N PRO A 19 -19.34 -0.77 -17.75
CA PRO A 19 -18.66 0.48 -17.46
C PRO A 19 -18.90 1.50 -18.57
N TYR A 20 -19.17 2.75 -18.22
CA TYR A 20 -19.44 3.81 -19.20
C TYR A 20 -18.19 4.09 -20.05
N PRO A 21 -18.35 4.54 -21.31
CA PRO A 21 -17.22 4.89 -22.17
C PRO A 21 -16.29 5.90 -21.47
N GLY A 22 -15.02 5.53 -21.27
CA GLY A 22 -14.03 6.35 -20.57
C GLY A 22 -13.72 5.95 -19.12
N TRP A 23 -14.36 4.92 -18.57
CA TRP A 23 -14.02 4.37 -17.23
C TRP A 23 -12.55 3.95 -17.10
N GLU A 24 -11.90 3.53 -18.19
CA GLU A 24 -10.48 3.14 -18.26
C GLU A 24 -9.54 4.27 -17.86
N LYS A 25 -9.94 5.53 -18.13
CA LYS A 25 -9.17 6.73 -17.76
C LYS A 25 -9.37 7.13 -16.30
N ALA A 26 -10.36 6.55 -15.63
CA ALA A 26 -10.68 6.78 -14.22
C ALA A 26 -10.18 5.64 -13.32
N ALA A 27 -9.52 4.62 -13.87
CA ALA A 27 -8.87 3.60 -13.07
C ALA A 27 -7.85 4.30 -12.14
N PRO A 28 -7.97 4.15 -10.81
CA PRO A 28 -7.02 4.78 -9.89
C PRO A 28 -5.64 4.22 -10.20
N ALA A 29 -4.78 5.08 -10.78
CA ALA A 29 -3.44 4.76 -11.27
C ALA A 29 -2.46 4.27 -10.19
N HIS A 30 -2.91 4.07 -8.96
CA HIS A 30 -2.09 3.58 -7.88
C HIS A 30 -2.93 2.77 -6.91
N MET A 31 -3.17 1.50 -7.23
CA MET A 31 -3.47 0.55 -6.17
C MET A 31 -2.20 0.49 -5.28
N PRO A 32 -2.28 0.81 -3.98
CA PRO A 32 -1.10 0.77 -3.13
C PRO A 32 -0.55 -0.65 -3.15
N ARG A 33 0.71 -0.80 -3.56
CA ARG A 33 1.37 -2.11 -3.52
C ARG A 33 1.24 -2.66 -2.09
N PRO A 34 0.91 -3.96 -1.94
CA PRO A 34 0.86 -4.57 -0.63
C PRO A 34 2.21 -4.36 0.06
N LYS A 35 2.16 -3.96 1.33
CA LYS A 35 3.37 -3.79 2.15
C LYS A 35 3.79 -5.17 2.64
N ASP A 36 5.06 -5.50 2.48
CA ASP A 36 5.60 -6.74 3.04
C ASP A 36 5.64 -6.65 4.56
N ARG A 37 5.10 -7.67 5.23
CA ARG A 37 5.17 -7.78 6.69
C ARG A 37 6.49 -8.45 7.06
N LEU A 38 7.45 -7.63 7.49
CA LEU A 38 8.76 -8.10 7.93
C LEU A 38 8.96 -7.86 9.42
N THR A 39 9.72 -8.75 10.06
CA THR A 39 10.16 -8.58 11.46
C THR A 39 11.54 -7.92 11.46
N LEU A 40 11.61 -6.64 11.81
CA LEU A 40 12.85 -5.86 11.91
C LEU A 40 13.06 -5.39 13.35
N ARG A 41 14.32 -5.36 13.79
CA ARG A 41 14.73 -4.73 15.05
C ARG A 41 15.14 -3.30 14.76
N VAL A 42 14.54 -2.36 15.47
CA VAL A 42 14.81 -0.92 15.39
C VAL A 42 15.12 -0.45 16.81
N ASP A 43 16.02 0.51 16.95
CA ASP A 43 16.36 1.09 18.25
C ASP A 43 15.14 1.67 18.96
N ALA A 44 15.11 1.53 20.28
CA ALA A 44 13.95 1.87 21.08
C ALA A 44 13.62 3.36 21.04
N ASP A 45 14.64 4.22 21.03
CA ASP A 45 14.51 5.68 20.95
C ASP A 45 13.91 6.13 19.62
N VAL A 46 14.29 5.51 18.49
CA VAL A 46 13.72 5.77 17.17
C VAL A 46 12.22 5.42 17.17
N VAL A 47 11.87 4.24 17.69
CA VAL A 47 10.47 3.80 17.79
C VAL A 47 9.65 4.76 18.67
N GLU A 48 10.17 5.16 19.82
CA GLU A 48 9.50 6.10 20.72
C GLU A 48 9.34 7.48 20.07
N TRP A 49 10.35 7.97 19.34
CA TRP A 49 10.24 9.23 18.60
C TRP A 49 9.07 9.22 17.60
N PHE A 50 8.93 8.15 16.82
CA PHE A 50 7.82 8.00 15.87
C PHE A 50 6.47 7.85 16.59
N LYS A 51 6.41 7.09 17.69
CA LYS A 51 5.17 6.92 18.48
C LYS A 51 4.67 8.24 19.07
N ARG A 52 5.58 9.13 19.51
CA ARG A 52 5.22 10.47 20.04
C ARG A 52 4.50 11.35 19.02
N GLN A 53 4.60 11.05 17.73
CA GLN A 53 3.88 11.75 16.67
C GLN A 53 2.41 11.28 16.52
N GLY A 54 1.97 10.33 17.35
CA GLY A 54 0.60 9.84 17.40
C GLY A 54 0.31 8.68 16.44
N GLN A 55 -0.98 8.46 16.19
CA GLN A 55 -1.46 7.35 15.35
C GLN A 55 -0.83 7.37 13.96
N GLY A 56 -0.51 6.18 13.43
CA GLY A 56 0.10 6.05 12.10
C GLY A 56 1.63 6.17 12.09
N TYR A 57 2.29 6.03 13.24
CA TYR A 57 3.76 6.09 13.35
C TYR A 57 4.47 5.11 12.40
N GLN A 58 3.93 3.91 12.17
CA GLN A 58 4.48 2.96 11.19
C GLN A 58 4.41 3.48 9.75
N THR A 59 3.31 4.17 9.39
CA THR A 59 3.16 4.80 8.07
C THR A 59 4.19 5.92 7.89
N ARG A 60 4.43 6.72 8.92
CA ARG A 60 5.45 7.78 8.91
C ARG A 60 6.86 7.21 8.82
N MET A 61 7.16 6.18 9.60
CA MET A 61 8.43 5.46 9.57
C MET A 61 8.70 4.90 8.17
N ASN A 62 7.69 4.26 7.56
CA ASN A 62 7.80 3.77 6.19
C ASN A 62 7.97 4.91 5.16
N ALA A 63 7.34 6.07 5.34
CA ALA A 63 7.53 7.23 4.47
C ALA A 63 8.96 7.78 4.58
N ALA A 64 9.54 7.84 5.78
CA ALA A 64 10.92 8.23 5.99
C ALA A 64 11.90 7.27 5.30
N LEU A 65 11.66 5.95 5.42
CA LEU A 65 12.46 4.94 4.72
C LEU A 65 12.36 5.09 3.20
N ARG A 66 11.17 5.40 2.65
CA ARG A 66 11.01 5.68 1.22
C ARG A 66 11.78 6.92 0.78
N ALA A 67 11.66 8.03 1.51
CA ALA A 67 12.40 9.24 1.19
C ALA A 67 13.92 9.01 1.24
N PHE A 68 14.40 8.19 2.19
CA PHE A 68 15.79 7.77 2.23
C PHE A 68 16.18 6.95 1.00
N MET A 69 15.35 5.96 0.61
CA MET A 69 15.56 5.18 -0.60
C MET A 69 15.59 6.05 -1.86
N ASP A 70 14.67 7.00 -2.02
CA ASP A 70 14.61 7.87 -3.20
C ASP A 70 15.84 8.80 -3.28
N ALA A 71 16.32 9.28 -2.12
CA ALA A 71 17.49 10.15 -2.04
C ALA A 71 18.82 9.42 -2.32
N HIS A 72 18.89 8.11 -2.04
CA HIS A 72 20.12 7.30 -2.19
C HIS A 72 20.03 6.29 -3.35
N GLY A 73 18.85 6.15 -3.95
CA GLY A 73 18.49 5.14 -4.93
C GLY A 73 18.09 5.77 -6.26
N HIS A 74 19.02 6.53 -6.85
CA HIS A 74 19.07 6.80 -8.28
C HIS A 74 20.52 6.66 -8.78
N GLY A 75 21.11 5.51 -8.48
CA GLY A 75 22.41 5.07 -8.99
C GLY A 75 22.29 3.70 -9.64
N SER A 76 21.49 3.57 -10.69
CA SER A 76 21.51 2.52 -11.72
C SER A 76 20.64 2.93 -12.89
#